data_AF-A0A7S7W2Y0-F1
#
_entry.id   AF-A0A7S7W2Y0-F1
#
_cell.length_a   1.000
_cell.length_b   1.000
_cell.length_c   1.000
_cell.angle_alpha   90.00
_cell.angle_beta   90.00
_cell.angle_gamma   90.00
#
_symmetry.space_group_name_H-M   'P 1'
#
loop_
_entity.id
_entity.type
_entity.pdbx_description
1 polymer ?
#
loop_
_entity_poly.entity_id
_entity_poly.type
_entity_poly.pdbx_seq_one_letter_code
_entity_poly.pdbx_strand_id
1 'polypeptide(L)'
;MPKRAKSKPTRKLKTYQTSLGFYDQAIAAPSMKAALEAWGASSNLFHQGAAKETDDPDIVAATLAKPGVVLRRPVGSDGAFRESAELPTDLAEEHSSPKRKPKRPAKKPRTTKKPPRKLDDQAARKAAAAFEKEERRREAERRKEEAARAKERVRRDKAVAAAEAALDRARREHEAKTEEIEAARAALDDRAEAEQTRWDKQRMKLQEALRRARE
;
A
#
# COMPACT_ATOMS: atom_id res chain seq x y z
N MET A 1 -25.99 0.42 -14.35
CA MET A 1 -26.58 0.51 -13.00
C MET A 1 -25.48 0.81 -11.98
N PRO A 2 -25.30 2.04 -11.50
CA PRO A 2 -24.41 2.30 -10.36
C PRO A 2 -25.12 1.90 -9.05
N LYS A 3 -24.51 0.99 -8.29
CA LYS A 3 -25.05 0.45 -7.04
C LYS A 3 -25.12 1.55 -5.98
N ARG A 4 -26.34 1.82 -5.48
CA ARG A 4 -26.59 2.69 -4.32
C ARG A 4 -25.84 2.14 -3.09
N ALA A 5 -24.92 2.93 -2.54
CA ALA A 5 -24.25 2.63 -1.29
C ALA A 5 -25.26 2.70 -0.13
N LYS A 6 -25.32 1.64 0.67
CA LYS A 6 -26.23 1.45 1.79
C LYS A 6 -25.89 2.40 2.93
N SER A 7 -26.89 3.06 3.52
CA SER A 7 -26.77 3.91 4.70
C SER A 7 -26.23 3.12 5.91
N LYS A 8 -25.19 3.64 6.57
CA LYS A 8 -24.58 3.05 7.79
C LYS A 8 -25.23 3.62 9.06
N PRO A 9 -25.34 2.82 10.15
CA PRO A 9 -25.98 3.21 11.40
C PRO A 9 -25.26 4.37 12.11
N THR A 10 -26.02 5.19 12.84
CA THR A 10 -25.61 6.37 13.60
C THR A 10 -24.72 5.99 14.81
N ARG A 11 -23.43 5.82 14.55
CA ARG A 11 -22.41 5.63 15.60
C ARG A 11 -21.91 7.00 16.08
N LYS A 12 -21.53 7.09 17.36
CA LYS A 12 -20.90 8.29 17.94
C LYS A 12 -19.70 8.69 17.08
N LEU A 13 -19.67 9.93 16.61
CA LEU A 13 -18.58 10.45 15.80
C LEU A 13 -17.37 10.69 16.70
N LYS A 14 -16.22 10.21 16.23
CA LYS A 14 -14.92 10.39 16.86
C LYS A 14 -14.03 11.19 15.92
N THR A 15 -13.12 11.95 16.48
CA THR A 15 -12.29 12.90 15.76
C THR A 15 -10.89 12.36 15.63
N TYR A 16 -10.47 12.24 14.38
CA TYR A 16 -9.18 11.65 14.05
C TYR A 16 -8.34 12.69 13.33
N GLN A 17 -7.06 12.70 13.66
CA GLN A 17 -6.06 13.59 13.09
C GLN A 17 -4.96 12.75 12.43
N THR A 18 -4.46 13.19 11.29
CA THR A 18 -3.29 12.63 10.64
C THR A 18 -2.47 13.73 10.00
N SER A 19 -1.16 13.54 9.90
CA SER A 19 -0.29 14.41 9.09
C SER A 19 0.03 13.68 7.78
N LEU A 20 -0.55 14.15 6.68
CA LEU A 20 -0.35 13.55 5.35
C LEU A 20 0.35 14.56 4.43
N GLY A 21 1.64 14.33 4.19
CA GLY A 21 2.47 15.22 3.37
C GLY A 21 2.66 16.58 4.04
N PHE A 22 2.21 17.65 3.38
CA PHE A 22 2.35 19.03 3.84
C PHE A 22 1.18 19.54 4.69
N TYR A 23 0.16 18.70 4.93
CA TYR A 23 -1.04 19.10 5.64
C TYR A 23 -1.34 18.18 6.82
N ASP A 24 -1.68 18.78 7.96
CA ASP A 24 -2.43 18.10 9.00
C ASP A 24 -3.89 18.06 8.58
N GLN A 25 -4.46 16.87 8.62
CA GLN A 25 -5.85 16.60 8.27
C GLN A 25 -6.60 16.14 9.52
N ALA A 26 -7.81 16.66 9.70
CA ALA A 26 -8.70 16.24 10.77
C ALA A 26 -10.10 15.91 10.20
N ILE A 27 -10.72 14.85 10.73
CA ILE A 27 -12.06 14.44 10.33
C ILE A 27 -12.85 13.87 11.52
N ALA A 28 -14.13 14.22 11.60
CA ALA A 28 -15.10 13.54 12.45
C ALA A 28 -15.69 12.36 11.68
N ALA A 29 -15.35 11.14 12.11
CA ALA A 29 -15.76 9.91 11.46
C ALA A 29 -16.32 8.89 12.48
N PRO A 30 -17.23 8.00 12.05
CA PRO A 30 -17.83 7.00 12.94
C PRO A 30 -16.88 5.84 13.32
N SER A 31 -15.71 5.73 12.68
CA SER A 31 -14.70 4.71 12.95
C SER A 31 -13.35 5.06 12.31
N MET A 32 -12.24 4.51 12.82
CA MET A 32 -10.89 4.66 12.23
C MET A 32 -10.86 4.31 10.74
N LYS A 33 -11.57 3.26 10.32
CA LYS A 33 -11.66 2.86 8.90
C LYS A 33 -12.32 3.92 8.02
N ALA A 34 -13.34 4.59 8.52
CA ALA A 34 -14.02 5.66 7.77
C ALA A 34 -13.14 6.92 7.66
N ALA A 35 -12.31 7.20 8.66
CA ALA A 35 -11.31 8.26 8.58
C ALA A 35 -10.25 7.94 7.50
N LEU A 36 -9.73 6.70 7.46
CA LEU A 36 -8.77 6.27 6.43
C LEU A 36 -9.35 6.38 5.01
N GLU A 37 -10.62 5.98 4.83
CA GLU A 37 -11.32 6.06 3.55
C GLU A 37 -11.48 7.52 3.09
N ALA A 38 -11.81 8.43 4.00
CA ALA A 38 -11.95 9.86 3.71
C ALA A 38 -10.59 10.53 3.40
N TRP A 39 -9.50 10.09 4.03
CA TRP A 39 -8.15 10.55 3.69
C TRP A 39 -7.60 9.93 2.40
N GLY A 40 -8.23 8.86 1.88
CA GLY A 40 -7.75 8.13 0.71
C GLY A 40 -6.49 7.29 1.00
N ALA A 41 -6.24 6.95 2.26
CA ALA A 41 -5.07 6.17 2.67
C ALA A 41 -5.26 4.68 2.32
N SER A 42 -4.37 4.14 1.50
CA SER A 42 -4.38 2.71 1.12
C SER A 42 -3.86 1.79 2.24
N SER A 43 -3.14 2.33 3.22
CA SER A 43 -2.58 1.61 4.36
C SER A 43 -3.07 2.16 5.70
N ASN A 44 -3.01 1.34 6.75
CA ASN A 44 -3.55 1.69 8.07
C ASN A 44 -2.62 2.65 8.83
N LEU A 45 -2.86 3.96 8.68
CA LEU A 45 -2.05 5.04 9.28
C LEU A 45 -2.07 5.03 10.82
N PHE A 46 -3.10 4.48 11.46
CA PHE A 46 -3.17 4.41 12.93
C PHE A 46 -2.15 3.42 13.51
N HIS A 47 -1.90 2.30 12.84
CA HIS A 47 -0.89 1.33 13.28
C HIS A 47 0.55 1.81 13.02
N GLN A 48 0.73 2.69 12.04
CA GLN A 48 2.02 3.29 11.72
C GLN A 48 2.36 4.49 12.63
N GLY A 49 1.43 4.90 13.50
CA GLY A 49 1.58 6.08 14.36
C GLY A 49 1.46 7.42 13.61
N ALA A 50 1.07 7.42 12.33
CA ALA A 50 0.89 8.60 11.50
C ALA A 50 -0.51 9.26 11.66
N ALA A 51 -1.44 8.54 12.30
CA ALA A 51 -2.76 9.03 12.65
C ALA A 51 -3.10 8.72 14.11
N LYS A 52 -3.76 9.65 14.79
CA LYS A 52 -4.20 9.53 16.18
C LYS A 52 -5.67 9.94 16.35
N GLU A 53 -6.31 9.39 17.37
CA GLU A 53 -7.57 9.92 17.90
C GLU A 53 -7.23 11.16 18.74
N THR A 54 -7.92 12.27 18.50
CA THR A 54 -7.64 13.55 19.16
C THR A 54 -8.92 14.09 19.79
N ASP A 55 -8.85 14.43 21.08
CA ASP A 55 -9.95 15.01 21.87
C ASP A 55 -9.85 16.54 22.02
N ASP A 56 -8.94 17.19 21.27
CA ASP A 56 -8.73 18.64 21.33
C ASP A 56 -10.03 19.39 20.96
N PRO A 57 -10.58 20.23 21.86
CA PRO A 57 -11.94 20.76 21.73
C PRO A 57 -12.13 21.62 20.48
N ASP A 58 -11.10 22.33 20.05
CA ASP A 58 -11.15 23.19 18.85
C ASP A 58 -11.24 22.35 17.56
N ILE A 59 -10.50 21.24 17.51
CA ILE A 59 -10.52 20.30 16.37
C ILE A 59 -11.86 19.56 16.36
N VAL A 60 -12.34 19.18 17.54
CA VAL A 60 -13.64 18.51 17.70
C VAL A 60 -14.78 19.41 17.26
N ALA A 61 -14.81 20.66 17.70
CA ALA A 61 -15.82 21.63 17.30
C ALA A 61 -15.80 21.88 15.78
N ALA A 62 -14.62 22.06 15.19
CA ALA A 62 -14.48 22.29 13.76
C ALA A 62 -14.95 21.08 12.92
N THR A 63 -14.58 19.86 13.33
CA THR A 63 -14.92 18.63 12.60
C THR A 63 -16.36 18.17 12.83
N LEU A 64 -16.95 18.43 14.01
CA LEU A 64 -18.37 18.18 14.29
C LEU A 64 -19.29 19.18 13.60
N ALA A 65 -18.85 20.41 13.35
CA ALA A 65 -19.61 21.36 12.55
C ALA A 65 -19.84 20.84 11.11
N LYS A 66 -18.93 20.00 10.60
CA LYS A 66 -18.97 19.42 9.25
C LYS A 66 -18.51 17.96 9.24
N PRO A 67 -19.35 17.02 9.72
CA PRO A 67 -18.96 15.63 9.86
C PRO A 67 -18.73 14.98 8.48
N GLY A 68 -17.70 14.16 8.37
CA GLY A 68 -17.34 13.49 7.12
C GLY A 68 -16.54 14.33 6.11
N VAL A 69 -16.33 15.63 6.37
CA VAL A 69 -15.45 16.48 5.55
C VAL A 69 -14.04 16.49 6.16
N VAL A 70 -13.03 16.28 5.33
CA VAL A 70 -11.63 16.36 5.76
C VAL A 70 -11.22 17.82 5.81
N LEU A 71 -11.01 18.34 7.01
CA LEU A 71 -10.42 19.66 7.21
C LEU A 71 -8.90 19.55 7.16
N ARG A 72 -8.23 20.54 6.56
CA ARG A 72 -6.79 20.56 6.32
C ARG A 72 -6.19 21.85 6.85
N ARG A 73 -4.97 21.78 7.39
CA ARG A 73 -4.11 22.92 7.73
C ARG A 73 -2.66 22.62 7.33
N PRO A 74 -1.83 23.62 6.97
CA PRO A 74 -0.40 23.40 6.73
C PRO A 74 0.31 22.86 7.97
N VAL A 75 1.17 21.84 7.81
CA VAL A 75 1.96 21.28 8.92
C VAL A 75 2.90 22.36 9.48
N GLY A 76 2.91 22.52 10.81
CA GLY A 76 3.71 23.53 11.49
C GLY A 76 3.02 24.90 11.64
N SER A 77 1.75 25.02 11.25
CA SER A 77 0.92 26.18 11.57
C SER A 77 -0.06 25.86 12.70
N ASP A 78 -0.26 26.80 13.62
CA ASP A 78 -1.31 26.75 14.65
C ASP A 78 -2.67 27.24 14.11
N GLY A 79 -2.81 27.30 12.78
CA GLY A 79 -4.03 27.74 12.11
C GLY A 79 -5.20 26.77 12.31
N ALA A 80 -6.41 27.32 12.34
CA ALA A 80 -7.64 26.51 12.42
C ALA A 80 -7.81 25.60 11.19
N PHE A 81 -8.37 24.41 11.41
CA PHE A 81 -8.66 23.42 10.36
C PHE A 81 -9.77 23.93 9.42
N ARG A 82 -9.51 23.99 8.10
CA ARG A 82 -10.47 24.48 7.06
C ARG A 82 -10.64 23.45 5.93
N GLU A 83 -11.78 23.48 5.21
CA GLU A 83 -12.10 22.48 4.16
C GLU A 83 -11.13 22.48 2.97
N SER A 84 -10.60 23.66 2.64
CA SER A 84 -9.53 23.84 1.68
C SER A 84 -8.37 24.48 2.43
N ALA A 85 -7.21 23.80 2.44
CA ALA A 85 -5.98 24.46 2.80
C ALA A 85 -5.66 25.45 1.68
N GLU A 86 -6.15 26.67 1.80
CA GLU A 86 -5.60 27.78 1.04
C GLU A 86 -4.10 27.77 1.33
N LEU A 87 -3.31 27.59 0.27
CA LEU A 87 -1.86 27.82 0.31
C LEU A 87 -1.65 29.19 0.97
N PRO A 88 -0.67 29.36 1.86
CA PRO A 88 -0.26 30.69 2.27
C PRO A 88 0.08 31.50 1.01
N THR A 89 -0.83 32.37 0.58
CA THR A 89 -0.55 33.38 -0.46
C THR A 89 0.51 34.37 0.03
N ASP A 90 0.81 34.34 1.32
CA ASP A 90 1.80 35.15 2.03
C ASP A 90 3.26 34.67 1.87
N LEU A 91 3.54 33.84 0.84
CA LEU A 91 4.91 33.62 0.35
C LEU A 91 5.11 34.15 -1.08
N ALA A 92 4.10 34.79 -1.66
CA ALA A 92 4.16 35.37 -3.01
C ALA A 92 4.05 36.91 -3.03
N GLU A 93 3.78 37.59 -1.91
CA GLU A 93 3.64 39.05 -1.89
C GLU A 93 4.30 39.73 -0.66
N GLU A 94 5.54 39.41 -0.34
CA GLU A 94 6.41 40.35 0.38
C GLU A 94 7.63 40.66 -0.49
N HIS A 95 7.40 41.48 -1.52
CA HIS A 95 8.32 42.44 -2.16
C HIS A 95 7.86 42.77 -3.60
N SER A 96 6.63 43.27 -3.79
CA SER A 96 6.39 44.20 -4.90
C SER A 96 5.09 45.00 -4.75
N SER A 97 5.28 46.25 -4.34
CA SER A 97 4.47 47.44 -4.68
C SER A 97 3.24 47.78 -3.84
N PRO A 98 3.33 48.78 -2.95
CA PRO A 98 2.24 49.71 -2.75
C PRO A 98 2.27 50.81 -3.83
N LYS A 99 1.28 50.81 -4.73
CA LYS A 99 0.98 51.97 -5.58
C LYS A 99 0.53 53.14 -4.69
N ARG A 100 1.27 54.26 -4.69
CA ARG A 100 0.68 55.62 -4.89
C ARG A 100 1.72 56.76 -5.01
N LYS A 101 1.61 57.43 -6.16
CA LYS A 101 1.90 58.84 -6.53
C LYS A 101 3.33 59.24 -6.95
N PRO A 102 3.47 60.09 -7.99
CA PRO A 102 4.76 60.40 -8.62
C PRO A 102 5.39 61.68 -8.07
N LYS A 103 6.68 61.66 -7.70
CA LYS A 103 7.54 62.87 -7.63
C LYS A 103 9.03 62.55 -7.86
N ARG A 104 9.50 63.00 -9.03
CA ARG A 104 10.82 63.56 -9.41
C ARG A 104 12.13 62.76 -9.17
N PRO A 105 13.18 63.01 -9.99
CA PRO A 105 14.26 62.05 -10.24
C PRO A 105 15.53 62.35 -9.45
N ALA A 106 16.26 61.31 -9.03
CA ALA A 106 17.68 61.46 -8.65
C ALA A 106 18.50 60.17 -8.76
N LYS A 107 19.53 60.27 -9.62
CA LYS A 107 20.89 59.71 -9.55
C LYS A 107 21.12 58.18 -9.66
N LYS A 108 21.76 57.82 -10.78
CA LYS A 108 22.44 56.55 -11.06
C LYS A 108 23.68 56.35 -10.15
N PRO A 109 23.96 55.16 -9.59
CA PRO A 109 25.28 54.83 -9.09
C PRO A 109 26.20 54.35 -10.23
N ARG A 110 27.43 54.87 -10.24
CA ARG A 110 28.49 54.56 -11.21
C ARG A 110 28.95 53.11 -11.09
N THR A 111 29.04 52.44 -12.24
CA THR A 111 29.69 51.14 -12.40
C THR A 111 31.20 51.28 -12.27
N THR A 112 31.80 50.63 -11.28
CA THR A 112 33.25 50.39 -11.24
C THR A 112 33.51 49.02 -11.85
N LYS A 113 33.99 49.02 -13.10
CA LYS A 113 34.48 47.82 -13.79
C LYS A 113 35.72 47.30 -13.07
N LYS A 114 35.61 46.14 -12.40
CA LYS A 114 36.77 45.34 -11.99
C LYS A 114 37.34 44.62 -13.24
N PRO A 115 38.66 44.51 -13.40
CA PRO A 115 39.25 43.79 -14.52
C PRO A 115 38.96 42.28 -14.42
N PRO A 116 38.90 41.57 -15.56
CA PRO A 116 38.64 40.13 -15.57
C PRO A 116 39.81 39.40 -14.89
N ARG A 117 39.53 38.72 -13.79
CA ARG A 117 40.48 37.82 -13.14
C ARG A 117 40.80 36.71 -14.13
N LYS A 118 42.07 36.56 -14.52
CA LYS A 118 42.54 35.37 -15.25
C LYS A 118 42.20 34.17 -14.38
N LEU A 119 41.34 33.28 -14.87
CA LEU A 119 41.07 32.02 -14.21
C LEU A 119 42.39 31.24 -14.17
N ASP A 120 42.76 30.75 -12.99
CA ASP A 120 43.97 29.98 -12.80
C ASP A 120 43.78 28.60 -13.47
N ASP A 121 44.37 28.41 -14.65
CA ASP A 121 44.25 27.20 -15.48
C ASP A 121 44.63 25.92 -14.70
N GLN A 122 45.53 26.05 -13.74
CA GLN A 122 45.92 24.94 -12.87
C GLN A 122 44.80 24.54 -11.90
N ALA A 123 44.06 25.53 -11.38
CA ALA A 123 42.88 25.29 -10.55
C ALA A 123 41.74 24.65 -11.37
N ALA A 124 41.56 25.05 -12.63
CA ALA A 124 40.58 24.46 -13.54
C ALA A 124 40.87 22.98 -13.82
N ARG A 125 42.13 22.61 -14.11
CA ARG A 125 42.54 21.22 -14.34
C ARG A 125 42.38 20.35 -13.09
N LYS A 126 42.71 20.88 -11.91
CA LYS A 126 42.53 20.17 -10.63
C LYS A 126 41.04 19.95 -10.31
N ALA A 127 40.19 20.93 -10.60
CA ALA A 127 38.74 20.81 -10.45
C ALA A 127 38.16 19.75 -11.41
N ALA A 128 38.61 19.73 -12.67
CA ALA A 128 38.20 18.73 -13.65
C ALA A 128 38.61 17.30 -13.22
N ALA A 129 39.84 17.11 -12.77
CA ALA A 129 40.31 15.81 -12.28
C ALA A 129 39.57 15.35 -11.00
N ALA A 130 39.20 16.27 -10.11
CA ALA A 130 38.40 15.96 -8.94
C ALA A 130 36.97 15.55 -9.31
N PHE A 131 36.37 16.22 -10.30
CA PHE A 131 35.05 15.88 -10.82
C PHE A 131 35.04 14.50 -11.50
N GLU A 132 36.02 14.20 -12.36
CA GLU A 132 36.14 12.89 -13.01
C GLU A 132 36.33 11.74 -11.99
N LYS A 133 37.12 11.98 -10.94
CA LYS A 133 37.30 11.01 -9.85
C LYS A 133 35.99 10.74 -9.10
N GLU A 134 35.22 11.79 -8.84
CA GLU A 134 33.92 11.70 -8.18
C GLU A 134 32.87 11.03 -9.07
N GLU A 135 32.85 11.30 -10.38
CA GLU A 135 31.98 10.59 -11.33
C GLU A 135 32.31 9.10 -11.39
N ARG A 136 33.59 8.75 -11.50
CA ARG A 136 34.03 7.34 -11.47
C ARG A 136 33.62 6.65 -10.17
N ARG A 137 33.71 7.35 -9.03
CA ARG A 137 33.26 6.82 -7.73
C ARG A 137 31.75 6.55 -7.74
N ARG A 138 30.96 7.50 -8.21
CA ARG A 138 29.49 7.36 -8.29
C ARG A 138 29.07 6.28 -9.28
N GLU A 139 29.74 6.16 -10.42
CA GLU A 139 29.51 5.08 -11.38
C GLU A 139 29.84 3.71 -10.79
N ALA A 140 30.97 3.59 -10.09
CA ALA A 140 31.35 2.35 -9.42
C ALA A 140 30.33 1.98 -8.33
N GLU A 141 29.81 2.96 -7.58
CA GLU A 141 28.77 2.75 -6.58
C GLU A 141 27.44 2.30 -7.21
N ARG A 142 26.99 2.97 -8.28
CA ARG A 142 25.81 2.55 -9.05
C ARG A 142 25.94 1.14 -9.58
N ARG A 143 27.08 0.79 -10.20
CA ARG A 143 27.34 -0.57 -10.69
C ARG A 143 27.33 -1.60 -9.57
N LYS A 144 27.86 -1.27 -8.38
CA LYS A 144 27.81 -2.15 -7.22
C LYS A 144 26.39 -2.34 -6.72
N GLU A 145 25.58 -1.28 -6.65
CA GLU A 145 24.19 -1.35 -6.26
C GLU A 145 23.36 -2.17 -7.25
N GLU A 146 23.52 -1.93 -8.55
CA GLU A 146 22.86 -2.69 -9.61
C GLU A 146 23.24 -4.17 -9.57
N ALA A 147 24.53 -4.49 -9.40
CA ALA A 147 24.99 -5.86 -9.24
C ALA A 147 24.44 -6.52 -7.96
N ALA A 148 24.32 -5.77 -6.86
CA ALA A 148 23.71 -6.27 -5.63
C ALA A 148 22.22 -6.55 -5.83
N ARG A 149 21.47 -5.64 -6.46
CA ARG A 149 20.05 -5.83 -6.79
C ARG A 149 19.85 -6.99 -7.76
N ALA A 150 20.71 -7.16 -8.76
CA ALA A 150 20.66 -8.30 -9.68
C ALA A 150 20.87 -9.63 -8.95
N LYS A 151 21.86 -9.71 -8.05
CA LYS A 151 22.09 -10.89 -7.21
C LYS A 151 20.91 -11.18 -6.28
N GLU A 152 20.30 -10.14 -5.71
CA GLU A 152 19.12 -10.27 -4.87
C GLU A 152 17.92 -10.81 -5.65
N ARG A 153 17.70 -10.32 -6.88
CA ARG A 153 16.66 -10.84 -7.79
C ARG A 153 16.88 -12.32 -8.08
N VAL A 154 18.08 -12.70 -8.51
CA VAL A 154 18.42 -14.11 -8.78
C VAL A 154 18.21 -15.00 -7.55
N ARG A 155 18.55 -14.52 -6.35
CA ARG A 155 18.30 -15.25 -5.10
C ARG A 155 16.81 -15.41 -4.83
N ARG A 156 16.01 -14.35 -5.02
CA ARG A 156 14.55 -14.43 -4.89
C ARG A 156 13.97 -15.39 -5.91
N ASP A 157 14.33 -15.27 -7.17
CA ASP A 157 13.80 -16.11 -8.25
C ASP A 157 14.15 -17.58 -8.00
N LYS A 158 15.37 -17.87 -7.54
CA LYS A 158 15.76 -19.23 -7.13
C LYS A 158 14.95 -19.74 -5.94
N ALA A 159 14.68 -18.90 -4.94
CA ALA A 159 13.88 -19.28 -3.78
C ALA A 159 12.41 -19.53 -4.17
N VAL A 160 11.85 -18.72 -5.05
CA VAL A 160 10.50 -18.91 -5.61
C VAL A 160 10.44 -20.21 -6.40
N ALA A 161 11.36 -20.44 -7.33
CA ALA A 161 11.40 -21.67 -8.13
C ALA A 161 11.55 -22.92 -7.25
N ALA A 162 12.36 -22.86 -6.18
CA ALA A 162 12.49 -23.96 -5.22
C ALA A 162 11.19 -24.21 -4.44
N ALA A 163 10.49 -23.15 -4.02
CA ALA A 163 9.22 -23.27 -3.33
C ALA A 163 8.12 -23.83 -4.25
N GLU A 164 8.04 -23.36 -5.49
CA GLU A 164 7.11 -23.88 -6.51
C GLU A 164 7.38 -25.37 -6.79
N ALA A 165 8.64 -25.76 -7.00
CA ALA A 165 8.99 -27.16 -7.20
C ALA A 165 8.63 -28.05 -6.00
N ALA A 166 8.79 -27.55 -4.78
CA ALA A 166 8.39 -28.27 -3.57
C ALA A 166 6.86 -28.44 -3.48
N LEU A 167 6.10 -27.40 -3.84
CA LEU A 167 4.64 -27.47 -3.90
C LEU A 167 4.16 -28.46 -4.95
N ASP A 168 4.74 -28.43 -6.16
CA ASP A 168 4.36 -29.34 -7.23
C ASP A 168 4.67 -30.80 -6.88
N ARG A 169 5.81 -31.05 -6.22
CA ARG A 169 6.13 -32.38 -5.70
C ARG A 169 5.09 -32.83 -4.67
N ALA A 170 4.74 -31.98 -3.71
CA ALA A 170 3.75 -32.30 -2.70
C ALA A 170 2.36 -32.56 -3.31
N ARG A 171 1.98 -31.82 -4.36
CA ARG A 171 0.73 -32.06 -5.11
C ARG A 171 0.73 -33.43 -5.79
N ARG A 172 1.80 -33.78 -6.50
CA ARG A 172 1.89 -35.10 -7.16
C ARG A 172 1.88 -36.25 -6.16
N GLU A 173 2.57 -36.11 -5.03
CA GLU A 173 2.54 -37.11 -3.96
C GLU A 173 1.13 -37.23 -3.34
N HIS A 174 0.42 -36.12 -3.19
CA HIS A 174 -0.97 -36.13 -2.73
C HIS A 174 -1.88 -36.81 -3.76
N GLU A 175 -1.83 -36.40 -5.02
CA GLU A 175 -2.60 -36.98 -6.14
C GLU A 175 -2.38 -38.50 -6.21
N ALA A 176 -1.14 -38.96 -6.24
CA ALA A 176 -0.82 -40.39 -6.28
C ALA A 176 -1.41 -41.16 -5.08
N LYS A 177 -1.33 -40.62 -3.87
CA LYS A 177 -1.96 -41.23 -2.68
C LYS A 177 -3.49 -41.23 -2.77
N THR A 178 -4.06 -40.19 -3.35
CA THR A 178 -5.51 -40.08 -3.52
C THR A 178 -6.01 -41.12 -4.52
N GLU A 179 -5.31 -41.27 -5.65
CA GLU A 179 -5.57 -42.31 -6.65
C GLU A 179 -5.42 -43.72 -6.06
N GLU A 180 -4.41 -43.96 -5.22
CA GLU A 180 -4.26 -45.25 -4.52
C GLU A 180 -5.45 -45.55 -3.60
N ILE A 181 -5.91 -44.55 -2.84
CA ILE A 181 -7.10 -44.68 -1.98
C ILE A 181 -8.35 -44.93 -2.81
N GLU A 182 -8.53 -44.21 -3.93
CA GLU A 182 -9.66 -44.40 -4.83
C GLU A 182 -9.66 -45.79 -5.48
N ALA A 183 -8.51 -46.28 -5.92
CA ALA A 183 -8.37 -47.64 -6.44
C ALA A 183 -8.70 -48.69 -5.36
N ALA A 184 -8.24 -48.48 -4.12
CA ALA A 184 -8.57 -49.36 -3.01
C ALA A 184 -10.07 -49.37 -2.69
N ARG A 185 -10.74 -48.20 -2.77
CA ARG A 185 -12.20 -48.10 -2.61
C ARG A 185 -12.94 -48.86 -3.71
N ALA A 186 -12.57 -48.64 -4.97
CA ALA A 186 -13.17 -49.37 -6.10
C ALA A 186 -13.05 -50.89 -5.92
N ALA A 187 -11.86 -51.38 -5.51
CA ALA A 187 -11.67 -52.80 -5.25
C ALA A 187 -12.49 -53.34 -4.06
N LEU A 188 -12.78 -52.51 -3.05
CA LEU A 188 -13.67 -52.87 -1.95
C LEU A 188 -15.13 -52.91 -2.41
N ASP A 189 -15.54 -51.96 -3.23
CA ASP A 189 -16.89 -51.90 -3.81
C ASP A 189 -17.15 -53.14 -4.69
N ASP A 190 -16.21 -53.51 -5.56
CA ASP A 190 -16.30 -54.73 -6.38
C ASP A 190 -16.47 -55.99 -5.51
N ARG A 191 -15.73 -56.09 -4.39
CA ARG A 191 -15.85 -57.21 -3.45
C ARG A 191 -17.19 -57.20 -2.72
N ALA A 192 -17.70 -56.03 -2.37
CA ALA A 192 -19.00 -55.88 -1.73
C ALA A 192 -20.12 -56.32 -2.69
N GLU A 193 -20.06 -55.93 -3.96
CA GLU A 193 -21.01 -56.36 -5.00
C GLU A 193 -20.96 -57.87 -5.25
N ALA A 194 -19.75 -58.45 -5.26
CA ALA A 194 -19.58 -59.90 -5.42
C ALA A 194 -20.21 -60.68 -4.25
N GLU A 195 -19.99 -60.25 -3.00
CA GLU A 195 -20.60 -60.89 -1.83
C GLU A 195 -22.12 -60.68 -1.81
N GLN A 196 -22.61 -59.50 -2.18
CA GLN A 196 -24.05 -59.24 -2.29
C GLN A 196 -24.69 -60.18 -3.32
N THR A 197 -24.06 -60.33 -4.49
CA THR A 197 -24.52 -61.27 -5.53
C THR A 197 -24.55 -62.72 -5.03
N ARG A 198 -23.52 -63.14 -4.30
CA ARG A 198 -23.45 -64.47 -3.70
C ARG A 198 -24.57 -64.66 -2.66
N TRP A 199 -24.76 -63.69 -1.77
CA TRP A 199 -25.81 -63.70 -0.76
C TRP A 199 -27.20 -63.75 -1.38
N ASP A 200 -27.48 -62.93 -2.40
CA ASP A 200 -28.77 -62.92 -3.07
C ASP A 200 -29.10 -64.30 -3.68
N LYS A 201 -28.12 -64.96 -4.33
CA LYS A 201 -28.29 -66.33 -4.83
C LYS A 201 -28.59 -67.32 -3.70
N GLN A 202 -27.87 -67.23 -2.59
CA GLN A 202 -28.08 -68.11 -1.44
C GLN A 202 -29.44 -67.87 -0.79
N ARG A 203 -29.82 -66.61 -0.60
CA ARG A 203 -31.11 -66.19 -0.05
C ARG A 203 -32.25 -66.73 -0.90
N MET A 204 -32.17 -66.60 -2.23
CA MET A 204 -33.21 -67.13 -3.13
C MET A 204 -33.36 -68.65 -3.00
N LYS A 205 -32.26 -69.41 -2.97
CA LYS A 205 -32.30 -70.87 -2.77
C LYS A 205 -32.92 -71.25 -1.43
N LEU A 206 -32.55 -70.56 -0.35
CA LEU A 206 -33.11 -70.82 0.99
C LEU A 206 -34.60 -70.45 1.06
N GLN A 207 -35.01 -69.35 0.43
CA GLN A 207 -36.42 -68.95 0.34
C GLN A 207 -37.24 -69.97 -0.45
N GLU A 208 -36.72 -70.49 -1.55
CA GLU A 208 -37.38 -71.53 -2.34
C GLU A 208 -37.53 -72.84 -1.55
N ALA A 209 -36.48 -73.28 -0.85
CA ALA A 209 -36.54 -74.45 0.02
C ALA A 209 -37.58 -74.28 1.14
N LEU A 210 -37.63 -73.09 1.75
CA LEU A 210 -38.61 -72.75 2.78
C LEU A 210 -40.04 -72.73 2.22
N ARG A 211 -40.25 -72.24 1.00
CA ARG A 211 -41.55 -72.29 0.33
C ARG A 211 -42.00 -73.73 0.09
N ARG A 212 -41.12 -74.59 -0.45
CA ARG A 212 -41.42 -76.01 -0.68
C ARG A 212 -41.76 -76.77 0.60
N ALA A 213 -41.16 -76.42 1.73
CA ALA A 213 -41.45 -77.04 3.01
C ALA A 213 -42.81 -76.59 3.62
N ARG A 214 -43.44 -75.54 3.06
CA ARG A 214 -44.73 -75.02 3.52
C ARG A 214 -45.91 -75.47 2.65
N GLU A 215 -45.65 -75.93 1.43
CA GLU A 215 -46.63 -76.56 0.52
C GLU A 215 -46.82 -78.04 0.90
#